data_AF-A0A1F7RGX8-F1
#
_entry.id   AF-A0A1F7RGX8-F1
#
_cell.length_a   1.000
_cell.length_b   1.000
_cell.length_c   1.000
_cell.angle_alpha   90.00
_cell.angle_beta   90.00
_cell.angle_gamma   90.00
#
_symmetry.space_group_name_H-M   'P 1'
#
loop_
_entity.id
_entity.type
_entity.pdbx_description
1 polymer ?
#
loop_
_entity_poly.entity_id
_entity_poly.type
_entity_poly.pdbx_seq_one_letter_code
_entity_poly.pdbx_strand_id
1 'polypeptide(L)' 'MRKEARSKKQETGSGKKPKVYRCPICGLHYYTQRLAKDCEAYCSEHNACSVELMRHSVEHQPKGISSED' A
#
# COMPACT_ATOMS: atom_id res chain seq x y z
N MET A 1 -27.53 26.12 32.72
CA MET A 1 -26.68 24.90 32.66
C MET A 1 -26.82 24.26 31.29
N ARG A 2 -25.86 24.46 30.38
CA ARG A 2 -25.79 23.76 29.09
C ARG A 2 -24.86 22.56 29.29
N LYS A 3 -25.42 21.43 29.71
CA LYS A 3 -24.66 20.17 29.82
C LYS A 3 -24.69 19.49 28.45
N GLU A 4 -23.82 19.93 27.56
CA GLU A 4 -23.56 19.23 26.30
C GLU A 4 -22.61 18.07 26.58
N ALA A 5 -23.13 16.84 26.51
CA ALA A 5 -22.33 15.62 26.55
C ALA A 5 -22.53 14.88 25.23
N ARG A 6 -21.77 15.27 24.20
CA ARG A 6 -21.68 14.54 22.93
C ARG A 6 -20.22 14.37 22.52
N SER A 7 -19.49 13.56 23.30
CA SER A 7 -18.21 12.94 22.89
C SER A 7 -18.56 11.55 22.35
N LYS A 8 -18.66 11.32 21.03
CA LYS A 8 -17.56 11.20 20.05
C LYS A 8 -16.68 9.99 20.38
N LYS A 9 -16.94 8.85 19.72
CA LYS A 9 -16.04 8.29 18.70
C LYS A 9 -16.62 6.99 18.11
N GLN A 10 -16.69 6.99 16.79
CA GLN A 10 -17.07 5.87 15.94
C GLN A 10 -15.90 4.89 15.92
N GLU A 11 -16.16 3.64 16.27
CA GLU A 11 -15.20 2.55 16.20
C GLU A 11 -15.27 1.96 14.80
N THR A 12 -14.29 2.34 13.97
CA THR A 12 -14.19 1.95 12.58
C THR A 12 -13.95 0.44 12.48
N GLY A 13 -14.88 -0.24 11.82
CA GLY A 13 -14.85 -1.67 11.58
C GLY A 13 -13.56 -2.14 10.92
N SER A 14 -13.24 -3.40 11.21
CA SER A 14 -12.17 -4.20 10.64
C SER A 14 -12.23 -4.25 9.11
N GLY A 15 -11.80 -3.17 8.46
CA GLY A 15 -11.52 -3.14 7.03
C GLY A 15 -10.33 -4.04 6.76
N LYS A 16 -10.58 -5.28 6.34
CA LYS A 16 -9.54 -6.17 5.82
C LYS A 16 -8.90 -5.51 4.59
N LYS A 17 -7.80 -4.78 4.80
CA LYS A 17 -6.97 -4.30 3.70
C LYS A 17 -6.51 -5.52 2.89
N PRO A 18 -6.48 -5.43 1.55
CA PRO A 18 -5.98 -6.53 0.72
C PRO A 18 -4.57 -6.90 1.18
N LYS A 19 -4.30 -8.21 1.32
CA LYS A 19 -2.97 -8.70 1.68
C LYS A 19 -2.02 -8.35 0.54
N VAL A 20 -1.18 -7.35 0.77
CA VAL A 20 -0.09 -6.95 -0.11
C VAL A 20 1.23 -7.21 0.60
N TYR A 21 2.24 -7.59 -0.16
CA TYR A 21 3.58 -7.88 0.31
C TYR A 21 4.44 -6.64 0.12
N ARG A 22 5.11 -6.19 1.19
CA ARG A 22 5.96 -5.00 1.17
C ARG A 22 7.42 -5.40 1.04
N CYS A 23 8.16 -4.75 0.15
CA CYS A 23 9.63 -4.87 0.11
C CYS A 23 10.23 -4.08 1.29
N PRO A 24 11.09 -4.68 2.13
CA PRO A 24 11.68 -3.99 3.28
C PRO A 24 12.76 -2.96 2.89
N ILE A 25 13.30 -3.05 1.66
CA ILE A 25 14.40 -2.19 1.19
C ILE A 25 13.84 -0.89 0.59
N CYS A 26 13.00 -0.99 -0.44
CA CYS A 26 12.42 0.19 -1.10
C CYS A 26 11.07 0.63 -0.51
N GLY A 27 10.39 -0.25 0.23
CA GLY A 27 9.09 0.05 0.84
C GLY A 27 7.87 -0.13 -0.07
N LEU A 28 8.05 -0.56 -1.32
CA LEU A 28 6.94 -0.76 -2.27
C LEU A 28 6.05 -1.95 -1.88
N HIS A 29 4.75 -1.82 -2.19
CA HIS A 29 3.75 -2.85 -1.99
C HIS A 29 3.45 -3.60 -3.28
N TYR A 30 3.27 -4.92 -3.17
CA TYR A 30 3.03 -5.84 -4.27
C TYR A 30 1.85 -6.75 -3.96
N TYR A 31 1.04 -7.08 -4.96
CA TYR A 31 -0.07 -8.01 -4.79
C TYR A 31 0.38 -9.46 -4.59
N THR A 32 1.59 -9.79 -5.05
CA THR A 32 2.14 -11.13 -4.99
C THR A 32 3.46 -11.15 -4.22
N GLN A 33 3.68 -12.24 -3.48
CA GLN A 33 4.93 -12.44 -2.73
C GLN A 33 6.14 -12.56 -3.66
N ARG A 34 5.93 -13.11 -4.86
CA ARG A 34 6.97 -13.25 -5.88
C ARG A 34 7.57 -11.90 -6.26
N LEU A 35 6.73 -10.92 -6.63
CA LEU A 35 7.19 -9.56 -6.94
C LEU A 35 7.93 -8.89 -5.78
N ALA A 36 7.45 -9.09 -4.54
CA ALA A 36 8.13 -8.56 -3.36
C ALA A 36 9.51 -9.20 -3.16
N LYS A 37 9.65 -10.52 -3.37
CA LYS A 37 10.93 -11.23 -3.31
C LYS A 37 11.89 -10.84 -4.44
N ASP A 38 11.38 -10.76 -5.67
CA ASP A 38 12.16 -10.29 -6.82
C ASP A 38 12.64 -8.85 -6.59
N CYS A 39 11.80 -8.01 -5.97
CA CYS A 39 12.16 -6.64 -5.63
C CYS A 39 13.23 -6.57 -4.54
N GLU A 40 13.09 -7.36 -3.48
CA GLU A 40 14.07 -7.46 -2.43
C GLU A 40 15.43 -7.94 -2.96
N ALA A 41 15.46 -9.01 -3.76
CA ALA A 41 16.68 -9.53 -4.36
C ALA A 41 17.35 -8.48 -5.25
N TYR A 42 16.58 -7.83 -6.14
CA TYR A 42 17.12 -6.80 -7.03
C TYR A 42 17.63 -5.57 -6.26
N CYS A 43 16.87 -5.10 -5.27
CA CYS A 43 17.27 -3.94 -4.47
C CYS A 43 18.52 -4.25 -3.64
N SER A 44 18.67 -5.48 -3.13
CA SER A 44 19.87 -5.88 -2.38
C SER A 44 21.10 -6.01 -3.29
N GLU A 45 20.93 -6.42 -4.54
CA GLU A 45 22.03 -6.60 -5.50
C GLU A 45 22.48 -5.27 -6.11
N HIS A 46 21.53 -4.45 -6.58
CA HIS A 46 21.82 -3.22 -7.30
C HIS A 46 21.80 -1.96 -6.43
N ASN A 47 21.39 -2.05 -5.16
CA ASN A 47 21.11 -0.89 -4.29
C ASN A 47 20.13 0.12 -4.91
N ALA A 48 19.30 -0.34 -5.85
CA ALA A 48 18.33 0.45 -6.59
C ALA A 48 17.09 -0.40 -6.88
N CYS A 49 15.93 0.22 -7.04
CA CYS A 49 14.70 -0.50 -7.36
C CYS A 49 14.58 -0.74 -8.87
N SER A 50 14.22 -1.96 -9.26
CA SER A 50 13.94 -2.28 -10.68
C SER A 50 12.69 -1.56 -11.17
N VAL A 51 12.81 -0.88 -12.31
CA VAL A 51 11.70 -0.16 -12.96
C VAL A 51 10.59 -1.12 -13.40
N GLU A 52 10.93 -2.33 -13.85
CA GLU A 52 9.94 -3.36 -14.18
C GLU A 52 9.09 -3.71 -12.98
N LEU A 53 9.72 -3.94 -11.82
CA LEU A 53 9.00 -4.26 -10.60
C LEU A 53 8.16 -3.08 -10.12
N MET A 54 8.67 -1.84 -10.20
CA MET A 54 7.89 -0.65 -9.84
C MET A 54 6.56 -0.55 -10.58
N ARG A 55 6.50 -0.96 -11.85
CA ARG A 55 5.24 -0.95 -12.64
C ARG A 55 4.17 -1.91 -12.12
N HIS A 56 4.61 -2.97 -11.45
CA HIS A 56 3.71 -3.95 -10.82
C HIS A 56 3.39 -3.60 -9.37
N SER A 57 3.93 -2.50 -8.83
CA SER A 57 3.61 -2.05 -7.48
C SER A 57 2.17 -1.58 -7.40
N VAL A 58 1.56 -1.78 -6.23
CA VAL A 58 0.20 -1.34 -5.92
C VAL A 58 0.05 0.17 -6.10
N GLU A 59 1.10 0.92 -5.79
CA GLU A 59 1.14 2.39 -5.90
C GLU A 59 1.13 2.86 -7.35
N HIS A 60 1.79 2.12 -8.25
CA HIS A 60 1.83 2.46 -9.68
C HIS A 60 0.57 2.04 -10.42
N GLN A 61 -0.16 1.04 -9.91
CA GLN A 61 -1.42 0.62 -10.49
C GLN A 61 -2.48 1.71 -10.19
N PRO A 62 -3.03 2.39 -11.22
CA PRO A 62 -4.08 3.36 -11.01
C PRO A 62 -5.33 2.62 -10.54
N LYS A 63 -5.52 2.50 -9.23
CA LYS A 63 -6.79 2.04 -8.68
C LYS A 63 -7.82 3.14 -8.86
N GLY A 64 -8.48 3.13 -10.02
CA GLY A 64 -9.80 3.69 -10.23
C GLY A 64 -10.05 5.06 -9.60
N ILE A 65 -9.33 6.09 -10.05
CA ILE A 65 -9.97 7.39 -10.17
C ILE A 65 -10.76 7.34 -11.47
N SER A 66 -12.04 6.93 -11.34
CA SER A 66 -13.10 7.53 -12.15
C SER A 66 -13.13 9.01 -11.76
N SER A 67 -12.37 9.83 -12.47
CA SER A 67 -12.67 11.26 -12.62
C SER A 67 -13.15 11.45 -14.05
N GLU A 68 -14.43 11.14 -14.27
CA GLU A 68 -15.24 11.95 -15.16
C GLU A 68 -15.75 13.14 -14.33
N ASP A 69 -15.28 14.34 -14.69
CA ASP A 69 -16.09 15.58 -14.72
C ASP A 69 -15.63 16.39 -15.94
#